data_AF-A0A7C9F1E0-F1
#
_entry.id   AF-A0A7C9F1E0-F1
#
_cell.length_a   1.000
_cell.length_b   1.000
_cell.length_c   1.000
_cell.angle_alpha   90.00
_cell.angle_beta   90.00
_cell.angle_gamma   90.00
#
_symmetry.space_group_name_H-M   'P 1'
#
loop_
_entity.id
_entity.type
_entity.pdbx_description
1 polymer ?
#
loop_
_entity_poly.entity_id
_entity_poly.type
_entity_poly.pdbx_seq_one_letter_code
_entity_poly.pdbx_strand_id
1 'polypeptide(L)'
;NVGDLILQIYIMYLFSQQHEELVGIYASHLARHRCIDLFVHMMELRLNASVHVKYKLFLSAVEYLPFSPGDESRGSFQEIIERVLSRSREIKPGKYDSSADVAEQHRLQSLDKAMVVQWLCFTPPSTVDDVETVSAWLLLRALMHSNILFREFALISMWRVPAMPIGAHKLLSFLAEPLKQPADNMLSFKDHDVSDYLKEFEDWSEYYSCDATYRNWLQIELENAEVSPGELSVEEKQKAIAAAKETLSSSLLLLLRKENPWLIPIEDQIYDTREPIFLELHAVAILCLPSGECMSPDATLCATLMSALYSSVTEEDVSNRQLTVHVKVSRKNNVYVEVTLRCLAVEGDGLGPPEQSDGGILANVMAAGFKGELPRFQAGVTMEISRLDAWYSDAEGSLEDPATYIVRGLCRRCCLPELILRCMQVSVSLVELGEIPDKHDELVELVGSPETGFFHLFSQQQLQEFLLFE
;
A
#
# COMPACT_ATOMS: atom_id res chain seq x y z
N ASN A 1 37.29 15.60 -5.28
CA ASN A 1 37.67 16.85 -5.95
C ASN A 1 37.32 18.02 -5.03
N VAL A 2 38.20 19.01 -4.84
CA VAL A 2 37.95 20.14 -3.92
C VAL A 2 36.83 21.05 -4.46
N GLY A 3 36.72 21.18 -5.78
CA GLY A 3 35.65 21.96 -6.43
C GLY A 3 34.24 21.48 -6.07
N ASP A 4 33.99 20.18 -6.16
CA ASP A 4 32.69 19.59 -5.79
C ASP A 4 32.32 19.84 -4.33
N LEU A 5 33.31 19.85 -3.43
CA LEU A 5 33.09 20.11 -2.00
C LEU A 5 32.68 21.57 -1.77
N ILE A 6 33.34 22.52 -2.44
CA ILE A 6 33.00 23.94 -2.36
C ILE A 6 31.58 24.18 -2.90
N LEU A 7 31.26 23.60 -4.07
CA LEU A 7 29.92 23.70 -4.65
C LEU A 7 28.86 23.09 -3.74
N GLN A 8 29.12 21.90 -3.18
CA GLN A 8 28.19 21.24 -2.27
C GLN A 8 27.92 22.07 -1.00
N ILE A 9 28.96 22.67 -0.39
CA ILE A 9 28.80 23.55 0.77
C ILE A 9 27.97 24.79 0.39
N TYR A 10 28.24 25.38 -0.77
CA TYR A 10 27.52 26.56 -1.24
C TYR A 10 26.05 26.26 -1.56
N ILE A 11 25.75 25.11 -2.18
CA ILE A 11 24.38 24.65 -2.44
C ILE A 11 23.63 24.46 -1.12
N MET A 12 24.25 23.79 -0.14
CA MET A 12 23.65 23.61 1.18
C MET A 12 23.42 24.94 1.89
N TYR A 13 24.31 25.93 1.71
CA TYR A 13 24.10 27.29 2.20
C TYR A 13 22.88 27.94 1.53
N LEU A 14 22.77 27.93 0.21
CA LEU A 14 21.60 28.45 -0.52
C LEU A 14 20.29 27.80 -0.06
N PHE A 15 20.30 26.47 0.08
CA PHE A 15 19.17 25.71 0.58
C PHE A 15 18.80 26.08 2.02
N SER A 16 19.78 26.35 2.89
CA SER A 16 19.52 26.83 4.26
C SER A 16 18.91 28.24 4.31
N GLN A 17 19.22 29.07 3.32
CA GLN A 17 18.69 30.43 3.17
C GLN A 17 17.35 30.48 2.39
N GLN A 18 16.72 29.33 2.11
CA GLN A 18 15.45 29.23 1.37
C GLN A 18 15.52 29.78 -0.07
N HIS A 19 16.68 29.60 -0.71
CA HIS A 19 16.90 29.88 -2.12
C HIS A 19 16.88 28.59 -2.94
N GLU A 20 15.82 27.79 -2.81
CA GLU A 20 15.66 26.51 -3.51
C GLU A 20 15.74 26.68 -5.04
N GLU A 21 15.30 27.82 -5.58
CA GLU A 21 15.34 28.09 -7.03
C GLU A 21 16.75 28.11 -7.63
N LEU A 22 17.78 28.44 -6.83
CA LEU A 22 19.16 28.56 -7.31
C LEU A 22 19.96 27.24 -7.24
N VAL A 23 19.41 26.22 -6.60
CA VAL A 23 20.11 24.96 -6.29
C VAL A 23 20.59 24.24 -7.55
N GLY A 24 19.71 24.10 -8.54
CA GLY A 24 19.94 23.39 -9.80
C GLY A 24 21.07 23.96 -10.65
N ILE A 25 21.22 25.29 -10.66
CA ILE A 25 22.30 25.98 -11.37
C ILE A 25 23.65 25.40 -10.96
N TYR A 26 23.88 25.28 -9.65
CA TYR A 26 25.16 24.80 -9.12
C TYR A 26 25.23 23.27 -9.03
N ALA A 27 24.10 22.61 -8.72
CA ALA A 27 24.04 21.16 -8.57
C ALA A 27 24.26 20.42 -9.90
N SER A 28 23.87 21.01 -11.04
CA SER A 28 24.11 20.45 -12.38
C SER A 28 25.59 20.26 -12.74
N HIS A 29 26.49 20.97 -12.05
CA HIS A 29 27.94 20.88 -12.22
C HIS A 29 28.59 19.80 -11.34
N LEU A 30 27.85 19.20 -10.40
CA LEU A 30 28.36 18.11 -9.56
C LEU A 30 28.43 16.81 -10.36
N ALA A 31 29.31 15.91 -9.94
CA ALA A 31 29.31 14.53 -10.42
C ALA A 31 27.93 13.87 -10.20
N ARG A 32 27.49 13.06 -11.16
CA ARG A 32 26.18 12.35 -11.18
C ARG A 32 25.69 11.89 -9.81
N HIS A 33 26.45 11.03 -9.13
CA HIS A 33 26.07 10.49 -7.81
C HIS A 33 25.85 11.58 -6.75
N ARG A 34 26.70 12.61 -6.71
CA ARG A 34 26.56 13.70 -5.72
C ARG A 34 25.37 14.59 -6.02
N CYS A 35 25.12 14.87 -7.30
CA CYS A 35 23.95 15.64 -7.73
C CYS A 35 22.65 14.94 -7.28
N ILE A 36 22.54 13.64 -7.60
CA ILE A 36 21.39 12.81 -7.24
C ILE A 36 21.21 12.77 -5.71
N ASP A 37 22.24 12.37 -4.97
CA ASP A 37 22.14 12.22 -3.51
C ASP A 37 21.80 13.56 -2.83
N LEU A 38 22.31 14.68 -3.34
CA LEU A 38 22.03 16.02 -2.81
C LEU A 38 20.56 16.39 -3.01
N PHE A 39 20.01 16.25 -4.22
CA PHE A 39 18.59 16.54 -4.49
C PHE A 39 17.66 15.64 -3.68
N VAL A 40 17.95 14.33 -3.64
CA VAL A 40 17.20 13.37 -2.83
C VAL A 40 17.16 13.81 -1.37
N HIS A 41 18.31 14.18 -0.80
CA HIS A 41 18.40 14.67 0.58
C HIS A 41 17.59 15.97 0.80
N MET A 42 17.68 16.93 -0.11
CA MET A 42 16.93 18.20 -0.01
C MET A 42 15.42 17.99 -0.13
N MET A 43 14.97 17.08 -1.00
CA MET A 43 13.55 16.73 -1.15
C MET A 43 13.02 16.02 0.09
N GLU A 44 13.80 15.13 0.72
CA GLU A 44 13.46 14.52 2.01
C GLU A 44 13.33 15.58 3.12
N LEU A 45 14.26 16.54 3.20
CA LEU A 45 14.20 17.62 4.20
C LEU A 45 13.03 18.59 3.98
N ARG A 46 12.53 18.72 2.74
CA ARG A 46 11.37 19.56 2.39
C ARG A 46 10.06 18.79 2.28
N LEU A 47 10.02 17.53 2.71
CA LEU A 47 8.82 16.68 2.59
C LEU A 47 7.58 17.29 3.25
N ASN A 48 7.75 18.00 4.36
CA ASN A 48 6.66 18.65 5.08
C ASN A 48 6.63 20.18 4.89
N ALA A 49 7.40 20.71 3.93
CA ALA A 49 7.39 22.13 3.59
C ALA A 49 6.12 22.51 2.78
N SER A 50 5.89 23.83 2.64
CA SER A 50 4.77 24.33 1.83
C SER A 50 4.92 23.93 0.36
N VAL A 51 3.78 23.83 -0.33
CA VAL A 51 3.72 23.47 -1.76
C VAL A 51 4.59 24.41 -2.61
N HIS A 52 4.62 25.70 -2.27
CA HIS A 52 5.44 26.69 -2.97
C HIS A 52 6.95 26.41 -2.86
N VAL A 53 7.43 26.06 -1.66
CA VAL A 53 8.85 25.74 -1.44
C VAL A 53 9.25 24.46 -2.17
N LYS A 54 8.40 23.43 -2.11
CA LYS A 54 8.61 22.19 -2.87
C LYS A 54 8.65 22.46 -4.36
N TYR A 55 7.71 23.24 -4.88
CA TYR A 55 7.65 23.57 -6.30
C TYR A 55 8.92 24.29 -6.79
N LYS A 56 9.49 25.22 -6.00
CA LYS A 56 10.79 25.84 -6.32
C LYS A 56 11.92 24.83 -6.47
N LEU A 57 11.99 23.84 -5.56
CA LEU A 57 13.01 22.80 -5.62
C LEU A 57 12.81 21.86 -6.81
N PHE A 58 11.56 21.49 -7.09
CA PHE A 58 11.17 20.73 -8.29
C PHE A 58 11.58 21.46 -9.57
N LEU A 59 11.24 22.75 -9.70
CA LEU A 59 11.63 23.59 -10.84
C LEU A 59 13.14 23.64 -11.00
N SER A 60 13.86 23.85 -9.91
CA SER A 60 15.32 23.90 -9.93
C SER A 60 15.95 22.59 -10.42
N ALA A 61 15.33 21.44 -10.14
CA ALA A 61 15.79 20.15 -10.66
C ALA A 61 15.45 19.99 -12.15
N VAL A 62 14.20 20.24 -12.52
CA VAL A 62 13.66 19.99 -13.87
C VAL A 62 14.23 20.94 -14.93
N GLU A 63 14.47 22.21 -14.59
CA GLU A 63 14.97 23.21 -15.57
C GLU A 63 16.49 23.08 -15.84
N TYR A 64 17.26 22.57 -14.89
CA TYR A 64 18.73 22.59 -14.95
C TYR A 64 19.38 21.21 -15.12
N LEU A 65 18.61 20.12 -14.97
CA LEU A 65 19.08 18.75 -15.17
C LEU A 65 18.45 18.14 -16.42
N PRO A 66 19.16 17.24 -17.12
CA PRO A 66 18.53 16.43 -18.15
C PRO A 66 17.40 15.59 -17.53
N PHE A 67 16.31 15.37 -18.28
CA PHE A 67 15.20 14.57 -17.80
C PHE A 67 15.60 13.09 -17.65
N SER A 68 16.04 12.46 -18.75
CA SER A 68 16.49 11.07 -18.80
C SER A 68 18.02 10.95 -18.67
N PRO A 69 18.54 9.79 -18.20
CA PRO A 69 19.98 9.54 -18.17
C PRO A 69 20.52 9.43 -19.61
N GLY A 70 21.27 10.44 -20.06
CA GLY A 70 21.92 10.46 -21.37
C GLY A 70 23.41 10.10 -21.27
N ASP A 71 24.23 11.09 -20.92
CA ASP A 71 25.67 10.91 -20.70
C ASP A 71 25.95 10.42 -19.27
N GLU A 72 26.80 9.41 -19.09
CA GLU A 72 27.15 8.84 -17.77
C GLU A 72 27.70 9.85 -16.74
N SER A 73 28.05 11.07 -17.18
CA SER A 73 28.70 12.11 -16.38
C SER A 73 27.77 12.97 -15.54
N ARG A 74 26.47 13.10 -15.89
CA ARG A 74 25.52 13.99 -15.22
C ARG A 74 24.35 13.22 -14.61
N GLY A 75 23.83 13.71 -13.49
CA GLY A 75 22.61 13.18 -12.89
C GLY A 75 21.38 13.67 -13.65
N SER A 76 20.35 12.83 -13.72
CA SER A 76 19.08 13.19 -14.34
C SER A 76 17.96 13.38 -13.31
N PHE A 77 16.93 14.12 -13.71
CA PHE A 77 15.74 14.32 -12.89
C PHE A 77 14.99 13.00 -12.65
N GLN A 78 14.91 12.13 -13.67
CA GLN A 78 14.32 10.80 -13.55
C GLN A 78 15.02 10.00 -12.45
N GLU A 79 16.35 9.95 -12.42
CA GLU A 79 17.10 9.21 -11.38
C GLU A 79 16.88 9.75 -9.96
N ILE A 80 16.74 11.07 -9.82
CA ILE A 80 16.44 11.71 -8.54
C ILE A 80 15.08 11.24 -8.04
N ILE A 81 14.05 11.34 -8.89
CA ILE A 81 12.69 10.92 -8.55
C ILE A 81 12.67 9.44 -8.18
N GLU A 82 13.27 8.58 -9.01
CA GLU A 82 13.36 7.15 -8.74
C GLU A 82 13.99 6.84 -7.37
N ARG A 83 15.08 7.53 -7.03
CA ARG A 83 15.74 7.37 -5.74
C ARG A 83 14.89 7.92 -4.59
N VAL A 84 14.17 9.03 -4.78
CA VAL A 84 13.25 9.60 -3.78
C VAL A 84 12.11 8.61 -3.49
N LEU A 85 11.48 8.02 -4.53
CA LEU A 85 10.42 7.03 -4.38
C LEU A 85 10.91 5.74 -3.73
N SER A 86 12.12 5.29 -4.08
CA SER A 86 12.73 4.11 -3.46
C SER A 86 13.01 4.35 -1.96
N ARG A 87 13.65 5.48 -1.61
CA ARG A 87 14.01 5.81 -0.23
C ARG A 87 12.82 6.13 0.65
N SER A 88 11.71 6.63 0.10
CA SER A 88 10.49 6.93 0.87
C SER A 88 9.91 5.68 1.54
N ARG A 89 10.10 4.51 0.93
CA ARG A 89 9.63 3.21 1.42
C ARG A 89 10.65 2.48 2.30
N GLU A 90 11.87 3.02 2.45
CA GLU A 90 12.87 2.41 3.32
C GLU A 90 12.58 2.66 4.79
N ILE A 91 12.93 1.69 5.64
CA ILE A 91 12.91 1.86 7.09
C ILE A 91 13.92 2.93 7.48
N LYS A 92 13.43 3.99 8.14
CA LYS A 92 14.30 5.06 8.65
C LYS A 92 15.12 4.53 9.84
N PRO A 93 16.44 4.79 9.87
CA PRO A 93 17.26 4.48 11.04
C PRO A 93 16.86 5.43 12.17
N GLY A 94 16.21 4.92 13.21
CA GLY A 94 15.73 5.74 14.31
C GLY A 94 15.58 4.94 15.59
N LYS A 95 15.98 5.55 16.71
CA LYS A 95 15.49 5.17 18.04
C LYS A 95 14.10 5.80 18.14
N TYR A 96 13.06 4.98 18.23
CA TYR A 96 11.76 5.48 18.67
C TYR A 96 11.96 6.28 19.96
N ASP A 97 11.38 7.49 20.04
CA ASP A 97 11.42 8.24 21.28
C ASP A 97 10.79 7.35 22.37
N SER A 98 11.50 7.13 23.48
CA SER A 98 11.11 6.17 24.52
C SER A 98 9.76 6.50 25.19
N SER A 99 9.14 7.61 24.83
CA SER A 99 7.83 8.07 25.31
C SER A 99 6.70 7.93 24.29
N ALA A 100 6.98 7.57 23.03
CA ALA A 100 6.00 7.53 21.95
C ALA A 100 5.62 6.08 21.58
N ASP A 101 4.34 5.86 21.32
CA ASP A 101 3.83 4.57 20.84
C ASP A 101 4.40 4.26 19.45
N VAL A 102 5.17 3.18 19.38
CA VAL A 102 5.81 2.65 18.18
C VAL A 102 4.80 2.37 17.07
N ALA A 103 3.64 1.81 17.43
CA ALA A 103 2.59 1.46 16.47
C ALA A 103 1.96 2.73 15.87
N GLU A 104 1.72 3.74 16.69
CA GLU A 104 1.22 5.04 16.21
C GLU A 104 2.24 5.74 15.30
N GLN A 105 3.52 5.74 15.66
CA GLN A 105 4.56 6.31 14.79
C GLN A 105 4.67 5.58 13.47
N HIS A 106 4.58 4.24 13.48
CA HIS A 106 4.52 3.42 12.28
C HIS A 106 3.34 3.80 11.38
N ARG A 107 2.15 4.00 11.97
CA ARG A 107 0.96 4.46 11.25
C ARG A 107 1.15 5.87 10.65
N LEU A 108 1.78 6.79 11.37
CA LEU A 108 2.09 8.14 10.87
C LEU A 108 3.11 8.13 9.72
N GLN A 109 3.96 7.11 9.58
CA GLN A 109 4.85 6.98 8.42
C GLN A 109 4.09 6.83 7.09
N SER A 110 2.84 6.35 7.12
CA SER A 110 2.00 6.30 5.91
C SER A 110 1.78 7.69 5.29
N LEU A 111 1.66 8.73 6.14
CA LEU A 111 1.54 10.11 5.67
C LEU A 111 2.83 10.57 5.00
N ASP A 112 3.99 10.35 5.63
CA ASP A 112 5.29 10.70 5.05
C ASP A 112 5.48 10.07 3.66
N LYS A 113 5.16 8.78 3.52
CA LYS A 113 5.21 8.07 2.23
C LYS A 113 4.28 8.70 1.21
N ALA A 114 3.04 9.01 1.59
CA ALA A 114 2.08 9.67 0.73
C ALA A 114 2.55 11.06 0.27
N MET A 115 3.20 11.83 1.15
CA MET A 115 3.71 13.17 0.86
C MET A 115 4.77 13.21 -0.24
N VAL A 116 5.44 12.09 -0.51
CA VAL A 116 6.43 11.98 -1.59
C VAL A 116 5.78 12.01 -2.98
N VAL A 117 4.55 11.51 -3.12
CA VAL A 117 3.85 11.54 -4.42
C VAL A 117 3.59 12.96 -4.92
N GLN A 118 3.53 13.95 -4.02
CA GLN A 118 3.38 15.36 -4.41
C GLN A 118 4.47 15.84 -5.37
N TRP A 119 5.68 15.30 -5.31
CA TRP A 119 6.77 15.64 -6.23
C TRP A 119 6.45 15.27 -7.69
N LEU A 120 5.63 14.24 -7.88
CA LEU A 120 5.19 13.74 -9.19
C LEU A 120 3.95 14.49 -9.71
N CYS A 121 3.20 15.15 -8.83
CA CYS A 121 1.98 15.87 -9.19
C CYS A 121 2.23 17.33 -9.60
N PHE A 122 3.49 17.79 -9.62
CA PHE A 122 3.82 19.12 -10.11
C PHE A 122 3.79 19.18 -11.63
N THR A 123 3.21 20.25 -12.17
CA THR A 123 3.22 20.52 -13.61
C THR A 123 4.59 21.11 -14.00
N PRO A 124 5.32 20.49 -14.94
CA PRO A 124 6.55 21.06 -15.49
C PRO A 124 6.27 22.41 -16.18
N PRO A 125 7.20 23.37 -16.13
CA PRO A 125 7.05 24.63 -16.83
C PRO A 125 7.19 24.42 -18.35
N SER A 126 6.52 25.23 -19.16
CA SER A 126 6.55 25.14 -20.63
C SER A 126 7.92 25.42 -21.26
N THR A 127 8.91 25.82 -20.46
CA THR A 127 10.31 26.05 -20.84
C THR A 127 11.12 24.76 -20.95
N VAL A 128 10.61 23.65 -20.41
CA VAL A 128 11.26 22.33 -20.47
C VAL A 128 11.06 21.73 -21.86
N ASP A 129 12.08 21.03 -22.36
CA ASP A 129 11.95 20.29 -23.61
C ASP A 129 11.01 19.09 -23.41
N ASP A 130 10.11 18.88 -24.36
CA ASP A 130 9.19 17.72 -24.36
C ASP A 130 8.31 17.60 -23.10
N VAL A 131 7.76 18.74 -22.66
CA VAL A 131 6.89 18.85 -21.46
C VAL A 131 5.75 17.85 -21.44
N GLU A 132 5.17 17.51 -22.59
CA GLU A 132 4.08 16.53 -22.68
C GLU A 132 4.55 15.15 -22.23
N THR A 133 5.69 14.68 -22.76
CA THR A 133 6.31 13.40 -22.39
C THR A 133 6.74 13.39 -20.93
N VAL A 134 7.34 14.48 -20.44
CA VAL A 134 7.73 14.62 -19.02
C VAL A 134 6.51 14.55 -18.10
N SER A 135 5.43 15.25 -18.45
CA SER A 135 4.19 15.28 -17.65
C SER A 135 3.51 13.93 -17.62
N ALA A 136 3.44 13.24 -18.77
CA ALA A 136 2.89 11.90 -18.87
C ALA A 136 3.70 10.88 -18.06
N TRP A 137 5.04 10.94 -18.12
CA TRP A 137 5.90 10.08 -17.30
C TRP A 137 5.69 10.31 -15.81
N LEU A 138 5.61 11.57 -15.37
CA LEU A 138 5.38 11.92 -13.96
C LEU A 138 4.05 11.39 -13.45
N LEU A 139 2.97 11.55 -14.23
CA LEU A 139 1.65 11.07 -13.83
C LEU A 139 1.58 9.54 -13.83
N LEU A 140 2.16 8.86 -14.83
CA LEU A 140 2.28 7.39 -14.80
C LEU A 140 3.04 6.92 -13.56
N ARG A 141 4.17 7.57 -13.25
CA ARG A 141 4.96 7.22 -12.07
C ARG A 141 4.21 7.48 -10.76
N ALA A 142 3.40 8.54 -10.70
CA ALA A 142 2.54 8.86 -9.57
C ALA A 142 1.51 7.76 -9.34
N LEU A 143 0.88 7.30 -10.41
CA LEU A 143 -0.12 6.24 -10.39
C LEU A 143 0.48 4.91 -9.92
N MET A 144 1.57 4.47 -10.56
CA MET A 144 2.28 3.23 -10.19
C MET A 144 2.72 3.24 -8.72
N HIS A 145 3.37 4.32 -8.27
CA HIS A 145 3.85 4.40 -6.89
C HIS A 145 2.70 4.49 -5.89
N SER A 146 1.61 5.17 -6.23
CA SER A 146 0.44 5.25 -5.36
C SER A 146 -0.25 3.90 -5.20
N ASN A 147 -0.37 3.08 -6.26
CA ASN A 147 -0.91 1.73 -6.16
C ASN A 147 -0.07 0.83 -5.24
N ILE A 148 1.26 0.95 -5.30
CA ILE A 148 2.16 0.27 -4.35
C ILE A 148 1.84 0.68 -2.90
N LEU A 149 1.71 1.99 -2.65
CA LEU A 149 1.43 2.51 -1.32
C LEU A 149 0.00 2.16 -0.84
N PHE A 150 -1.00 2.15 -1.72
CA PHE A 150 -2.36 1.76 -1.37
C PHE A 150 -2.44 0.31 -0.90
N ARG A 151 -1.73 -0.61 -1.56
CA ARG A 151 -1.59 -2.01 -1.12
C ARG A 151 -1.01 -2.09 0.29
N GLU A 152 0.08 -1.36 0.56
CA GLU A 152 0.69 -1.32 1.90
C GLU A 152 -0.26 -0.73 2.95
N PHE A 153 -0.89 0.42 2.65
CA PHE A 153 -1.76 1.11 3.61
C PHE A 153 -3.02 0.32 3.94
N ALA A 154 -3.57 -0.40 2.97
CA ALA A 154 -4.80 -1.19 3.17
C ALA A 154 -4.56 -2.30 4.18
N LEU A 155 -3.39 -2.96 4.13
CA LEU A 155 -3.00 -4.02 5.05
C LEU A 155 -2.72 -3.52 6.48
N ILE A 156 -2.46 -2.23 6.69
CA ILE A 156 -2.33 -1.60 8.02
C ILE A 156 -3.71 -1.13 8.53
N SER A 157 -4.68 -0.91 7.63
CA SER A 157 -5.95 -0.24 7.94
C SER A 157 -7.10 -1.21 8.23
N MET A 158 -6.80 -2.49 8.45
CA MET A 158 -7.84 -3.50 8.69
C MET A 158 -8.56 -3.35 10.04
N TRP A 159 -7.96 -2.61 10.99
CA TRP A 159 -8.57 -2.34 12.28
C TRP A 159 -9.90 -1.59 12.15
N ARG A 160 -10.91 -2.10 12.84
CA ARG A 160 -12.25 -1.51 12.99
C ARG A 160 -12.22 -0.39 14.03
N VAL A 161 -11.54 0.70 13.68
CA VAL A 161 -11.42 1.92 14.50
C VAL A 161 -11.89 3.14 13.70
N PRO A 162 -12.44 4.19 14.35
CA PRO A 162 -12.91 5.37 13.64
C PRO A 162 -11.81 6.19 12.94
N ALA A 163 -10.56 6.05 13.38
CA ALA A 163 -9.44 6.82 12.85
C ALA A 163 -9.22 6.51 11.36
N MET A 164 -9.22 7.54 10.53
CA MET A 164 -9.04 7.42 9.07
C MET A 164 -7.59 7.09 8.69
N PRO A 165 -7.35 6.28 7.64
CA PRO A 165 -6.01 6.01 7.14
C PRO A 165 -5.46 7.23 6.38
N ILE A 166 -4.84 8.16 7.11
CA ILE A 166 -4.44 9.49 6.62
C ILE A 166 -3.58 9.41 5.35
N GLY A 167 -2.65 8.45 5.26
CA GLY A 167 -1.80 8.25 4.09
C GLY A 167 -2.60 7.99 2.81
N ALA A 168 -3.61 7.11 2.85
CA ALA A 168 -4.43 6.77 1.70
C ALA A 168 -5.26 7.97 1.21
N HIS A 169 -5.96 8.66 2.12
CA HIS A 169 -6.73 9.85 1.77
C HIS A 169 -5.84 10.98 1.24
N LYS A 170 -4.60 11.09 1.75
CA LYS A 170 -3.65 12.05 1.23
C LYS A 170 -3.25 11.74 -0.21
N LEU A 171 -2.98 10.48 -0.54
CA LEU A 171 -2.70 10.04 -1.91
C LEU A 171 -3.86 10.34 -2.86
N LEU A 172 -5.08 9.97 -2.47
CA LEU A 172 -6.29 10.27 -3.25
C LEU A 172 -6.41 11.77 -3.53
N SER A 173 -6.14 12.61 -2.51
CA SER A 173 -6.19 14.07 -2.67
C SER A 173 -5.14 14.63 -3.64
N PHE A 174 -3.96 14.03 -3.73
CA PHE A 174 -2.92 14.46 -4.66
C PHE A 174 -3.23 14.08 -6.10
N LEU A 175 -3.85 12.91 -6.31
CA LEU A 175 -4.17 12.39 -7.64
C LEU A 175 -5.51 12.91 -8.18
N ALA A 176 -6.36 13.51 -7.34
CA ALA A 176 -7.69 13.99 -7.73
C ALA A 176 -7.70 15.01 -8.87
N GLU A 177 -6.71 15.90 -8.97
CA GLU A 177 -6.61 16.88 -10.05
C GLU A 177 -5.81 16.36 -11.26
N PRO A 178 -4.61 15.75 -11.09
CA PRO A 178 -3.84 15.20 -12.20
C PRO A 178 -4.62 14.19 -13.06
N LEU A 179 -5.46 13.36 -12.45
CA LEU A 179 -6.23 12.34 -13.17
C LEU A 179 -7.49 12.87 -13.88
N LYS A 180 -7.85 14.17 -13.73
CA LYS A 180 -8.91 14.79 -14.53
C LYS A 180 -8.47 15.14 -15.95
N GLN A 181 -7.16 15.10 -16.22
CA GLN A 181 -6.62 15.36 -17.55
C GLN A 181 -7.04 14.22 -18.50
N PRO A 182 -7.31 14.52 -19.78
CA PRO A 182 -7.84 13.52 -20.71
C PRO A 182 -6.88 12.32 -20.83
N ALA A 183 -7.41 11.12 -20.61
CA ALA A 183 -6.69 9.85 -20.67
C ALA A 183 -5.98 9.62 -22.02
N ASP A 184 -6.47 10.25 -23.09
CA ASP A 184 -5.89 10.17 -24.44
C ASP A 184 -4.42 10.63 -24.50
N ASN A 185 -3.97 11.52 -23.61
CA ASN A 185 -2.56 11.92 -23.52
C ASN A 185 -1.68 10.84 -22.85
N MET A 186 -2.26 10.03 -21.97
CA MET A 186 -1.57 8.95 -21.24
C MET A 186 -1.36 7.71 -22.11
N LEU A 187 -2.29 7.44 -23.03
CA LEU A 187 -2.32 6.25 -23.90
C LEU A 187 -1.29 6.27 -25.05
N SER A 188 -0.51 7.36 -25.18
CA SER A 188 0.50 7.49 -26.24
C SER A 188 1.84 6.81 -25.91
N PHE A 189 2.07 6.42 -24.64
CA PHE A 189 3.21 5.59 -24.25
C PHE A 189 2.95 4.15 -24.67
N LYS A 190 3.62 3.71 -25.74
CA LYS A 190 3.42 2.42 -26.42
C LYS A 190 3.85 1.17 -25.64
N ASP A 191 4.35 1.31 -24.41
CA ASP A 191 4.83 0.18 -23.61
C ASP A 191 4.16 0.18 -22.22
N HIS A 192 3.30 -0.83 -22.01
CA HIS A 192 2.72 -1.36 -20.76
C HIS A 192 1.60 -0.59 -20.01
N ASP A 193 0.48 -1.30 -19.80
CA ASP A 193 -0.36 -1.39 -18.58
C ASP A 193 -0.90 -0.11 -17.91
N VAL A 194 -0.94 1.03 -18.60
CA VAL A 194 -1.55 2.26 -18.07
C VAL A 194 -3.01 2.05 -17.66
N SER A 195 -3.77 1.28 -18.45
CA SER A 195 -5.17 0.92 -18.15
C SER A 195 -5.30 0.12 -16.87
N ASP A 196 -4.40 -0.84 -16.64
CA ASP A 196 -4.37 -1.69 -15.46
C ASP A 196 -4.03 -0.88 -14.19
N TYR A 197 -3.06 0.03 -14.28
CA TYR A 197 -2.73 0.92 -13.16
C TYR A 197 -3.88 1.88 -12.83
N LEU A 198 -4.58 2.39 -13.85
CA LEU A 198 -5.73 3.28 -13.63
C LEU A 198 -6.90 2.52 -13.01
N LYS A 199 -7.19 1.33 -13.54
CA LYS A 199 -8.24 0.45 -13.01
C LYS A 199 -8.00 0.07 -11.56
N GLU A 200 -6.75 -0.26 -11.22
CA GLU A 200 -6.37 -0.55 -9.84
C GLU A 200 -6.51 0.69 -8.94
N PHE A 201 -6.16 1.88 -9.43
CA PHE A 201 -6.37 3.11 -8.67
C PHE A 201 -7.85 3.37 -8.40
N GLU A 202 -8.73 3.16 -9.39
CA GLU A 202 -10.17 3.29 -9.23
C GLU A 202 -10.71 2.31 -8.17
N ASP A 203 -10.27 1.05 -8.23
CA ASP A 203 -10.59 0.04 -7.22
C ASP A 203 -10.15 0.49 -5.81
N TRP A 204 -8.97 1.08 -5.67
CA TRP A 204 -8.51 1.62 -4.40
C TRP A 204 -9.34 2.83 -3.93
N SER A 205 -9.65 3.76 -4.84
CA SER A 205 -10.47 4.94 -4.54
C SER A 205 -11.83 4.54 -3.98
N GLU A 206 -12.44 3.51 -4.55
CA GLU A 206 -13.75 3.02 -4.12
C GLU A 206 -13.68 2.23 -2.82
N TYR A 207 -12.63 1.41 -2.65
CA TYR A 207 -12.38 0.71 -1.38
C TYR A 207 -12.23 1.70 -0.21
N TYR A 208 -11.39 2.73 -0.36
CA TYR A 208 -11.20 3.74 0.68
C TYR A 208 -12.42 4.65 0.87
N SER A 209 -13.29 4.79 -0.14
CA SER A 209 -14.60 5.41 0.02
C SER A 209 -15.51 4.57 0.91
N CYS A 210 -15.54 3.24 0.72
CA CYS A 210 -16.31 2.33 1.58
C CYS A 210 -15.74 2.27 3.01
N ASP A 211 -14.41 2.25 3.16
CA ASP A 211 -13.74 2.32 4.46
C ASP A 211 -14.09 3.62 5.19
N ALA A 212 -14.14 4.76 4.49
CA ALA A 212 -14.49 6.05 5.06
C ALA A 212 -15.95 6.10 5.58
N THR A 213 -16.91 5.57 4.83
CA THR A 213 -18.32 5.55 5.28
C THR A 213 -18.47 4.65 6.50
N TYR A 214 -17.82 3.49 6.51
CA TYR A 214 -17.78 2.59 7.68
C TYR A 214 -17.19 3.26 8.91
N ARG A 215 -16.03 3.91 8.81
CA ARG A 215 -15.39 4.58 9.95
C ARG A 215 -16.21 5.75 10.47
N ASN A 216 -16.87 6.49 9.57
CA ASN A 216 -17.81 7.55 9.97
C ASN A 216 -19.01 6.98 10.72
N TRP A 217 -19.60 5.87 10.26
CA TRP A 217 -20.66 5.18 11.00
C TRP A 217 -20.16 4.70 12.36
N LEU A 218 -18.99 4.06 12.43
CA LEU A 218 -18.42 3.55 13.68
C LEU A 218 -18.16 4.68 14.69
N GLN A 219 -17.69 5.85 14.23
CA GLN A 219 -17.55 7.03 15.08
C GLN A 219 -18.88 7.42 15.72
N ILE A 220 -19.95 7.46 14.93
CA ILE A 220 -21.30 7.81 15.40
C ILE A 220 -21.80 6.77 16.42
N GLU A 221 -21.60 5.48 16.16
CA GLU A 221 -22.02 4.42 17.08
C GLU A 221 -21.29 4.51 18.43
N LEU A 222 -19.98 4.77 18.42
CA LEU A 222 -19.21 4.94 19.65
C LEU A 222 -19.65 6.18 20.43
N GLU A 223 -19.90 7.31 19.77
CA GLU A 223 -20.46 8.52 20.39
C GLU A 223 -21.83 8.24 21.02
N ASN A 224 -22.69 7.49 20.33
CA ASN A 224 -24.01 7.12 20.84
C ASN A 224 -23.92 6.16 22.04
N ALA A 225 -22.92 5.26 22.07
CA ALA A 225 -22.72 4.30 23.15
C ALA A 225 -22.26 4.96 24.47
N GLU A 226 -21.67 6.17 24.42
CA GLU A 226 -21.32 6.95 25.61
C GLU A 226 -22.56 7.58 26.29
N VAL A 227 -23.68 7.67 25.59
CA VAL A 227 -24.95 8.23 26.07
C VAL A 227 -25.87 7.09 26.52
N SER A 228 -26.62 7.30 27.60
CA SER A 228 -27.56 6.27 28.06
C SER A 228 -28.70 6.08 27.04
N PRO A 229 -29.19 4.84 26.80
CA PRO A 229 -30.18 4.58 25.72
C PRO A 229 -31.49 5.36 25.85
N GLY A 230 -31.85 5.80 27.06
CA GLY A 230 -33.03 6.62 27.33
C GLY A 230 -32.84 8.12 27.12
N GLU A 231 -31.58 8.57 27.03
CA GLU A 231 -31.19 9.97 26.78
C GLU A 231 -30.83 10.22 25.32
N LEU A 232 -30.62 9.16 24.53
CA LEU A 232 -30.31 9.24 23.11
C LEU A 232 -31.49 9.83 22.32
N SER A 233 -31.25 10.95 21.65
CA SER A 233 -32.25 11.68 20.87
C SER A 233 -32.69 10.91 19.63
N VAL A 234 -33.83 11.32 19.06
CA VAL A 234 -34.33 10.74 17.80
C VAL A 234 -33.38 11.10 16.64
N GLU A 235 -32.81 12.31 16.68
CA GLU A 235 -31.85 12.79 15.68
C GLU A 235 -30.56 11.97 15.66
N GLU A 236 -30.01 11.61 16.83
CA GLU A 236 -28.81 10.77 16.95
C GLU A 236 -29.05 9.35 16.42
N LYS A 237 -30.22 8.76 16.74
CA LYS A 237 -30.64 7.47 16.19
C LYS A 237 -30.79 7.53 14.67
N GLN A 238 -31.43 8.58 14.16
CA GLN A 238 -31.62 8.72 12.72
C GLN A 238 -30.29 8.94 11.97
N LYS A 239 -29.34 9.64 12.59
CA LYS A 239 -27.99 9.84 12.07
C LYS A 239 -27.23 8.51 11.97
N ALA A 240 -27.29 7.67 12.99
CA ALA A 240 -26.70 6.33 12.98
C ALA A 240 -27.31 5.45 11.87
N ILE A 241 -28.64 5.40 11.78
CA ILE A 241 -29.35 4.64 10.73
C ILE A 241 -28.96 5.11 9.33
N ALA A 242 -28.88 6.43 9.12
CA ALA A 242 -28.50 6.99 7.81
C ALA A 242 -27.06 6.61 7.43
N ALA A 243 -26.11 6.74 8.35
CA ALA A 243 -24.71 6.38 8.11
C ALA A 243 -24.52 4.88 7.90
N ALA A 244 -25.27 4.04 8.62
CA ALA A 244 -25.28 2.59 8.44
C ALA A 244 -25.78 2.18 7.04
N LYS A 245 -26.92 2.76 6.61
CA LYS A 245 -27.49 2.51 5.27
C LYS A 245 -26.56 2.97 4.15
N GLU A 246 -25.91 4.14 4.32
CA GLU A 246 -24.90 4.63 3.39
C GLU A 246 -23.71 3.66 3.28
N THR A 247 -23.20 3.19 4.42
CA THR A 247 -22.08 2.25 4.49
C THR A 247 -22.40 0.94 3.76
N LEU A 248 -23.57 0.34 4.03
CA LEU A 248 -24.00 -0.89 3.37
C LEU A 248 -24.17 -0.70 1.87
N SER A 249 -24.87 0.36 1.46
CA SER A 249 -25.11 0.66 0.04
C SER A 249 -23.80 0.82 -0.74
N SER A 250 -22.86 1.61 -0.21
CA SER A 250 -21.54 1.82 -0.83
C SER A 250 -20.75 0.52 -0.94
N SER A 251 -20.71 -0.26 0.14
CA SER A 251 -19.91 -1.49 0.19
C SER A 251 -20.50 -2.59 -0.69
N LEU A 252 -21.82 -2.76 -0.72
CA LEU A 252 -22.49 -3.70 -1.63
C LEU A 252 -22.26 -3.35 -3.10
N LEU A 253 -22.21 -2.07 -3.46
CA LEU A 253 -21.91 -1.65 -4.84
C LEU A 253 -20.50 -2.05 -5.28
N LEU A 254 -19.53 -2.08 -4.36
CA LEU A 254 -18.20 -2.61 -4.64
C LEU A 254 -18.20 -4.15 -4.72
N LEU A 255 -18.85 -4.81 -3.75
CA LEU A 255 -18.82 -6.26 -3.58
C LEU A 255 -19.59 -7.02 -4.69
N LEU A 256 -20.68 -6.45 -5.21
CA LEU A 256 -21.57 -7.11 -6.18
C LEU A 256 -21.16 -6.92 -7.65
N ARG A 257 -19.94 -6.45 -7.90
CA ARG A 257 -19.43 -6.26 -9.27
C ARG A 257 -19.20 -7.58 -9.96
N LYS A 258 -19.79 -7.73 -11.15
CA LYS A 258 -19.63 -8.92 -12.00
C LYS A 258 -18.61 -8.73 -13.11
N GLU A 259 -18.65 -7.61 -13.81
CA GLU A 259 -17.82 -7.39 -15.00
C GLU A 259 -16.37 -7.05 -14.68
N ASN A 260 -16.15 -6.26 -13.62
CA ASN A 260 -14.83 -5.79 -13.20
C ASN A 260 -14.63 -6.05 -11.70
N PRO A 261 -14.29 -7.29 -11.30
CA PRO A 261 -14.08 -7.60 -9.89
C PRO A 261 -12.86 -6.84 -9.33
N TRP A 262 -12.95 -6.47 -8.06
CA TRP A 262 -11.99 -5.58 -7.39
C TRP A 262 -10.55 -6.12 -7.37
N LEU A 263 -9.56 -5.37 -7.86
CA LEU A 263 -8.15 -5.78 -7.96
C LEU A 263 -7.87 -7.02 -8.81
N ILE A 264 -8.71 -7.31 -9.80
CA ILE A 264 -8.36 -8.24 -10.88
C ILE A 264 -7.89 -7.39 -12.09
N PRO A 265 -6.71 -7.69 -12.67
CA PRO A 265 -6.23 -6.96 -13.86
C PRO A 265 -7.17 -7.12 -15.06
N ILE A 266 -7.08 -6.19 -16.01
CA ILE A 266 -7.86 -6.23 -17.27
C ILE A 266 -7.19 -7.21 -18.24
N GLU A 267 -5.86 -7.21 -18.30
CA GLU A 267 -5.07 -8.12 -19.12
C GLU A 267 -4.28 -9.09 -18.24
N ASP A 268 -4.36 -10.38 -18.56
CA ASP A 268 -3.47 -11.37 -17.97
C ASP A 268 -2.06 -11.12 -18.51
N GLN A 269 -1.16 -10.60 -17.67
CA GLN A 269 0.27 -10.61 -17.96
C GLN A 269 0.75 -12.07 -17.95
N ILE A 270 0.63 -12.75 -19.09
CA ILE A 270 1.11 -14.12 -19.24
C ILE A 270 2.63 -14.07 -19.30
N TYR A 271 3.26 -14.45 -18.20
CA TYR A 271 4.69 -14.69 -18.16
C TYR A 271 4.98 -16.03 -18.85
N ASP A 272 5.35 -16.00 -20.13
CA ASP A 272 5.68 -17.20 -20.92
C ASP A 272 7.19 -17.47 -20.85
N THR A 273 7.60 -18.40 -19.97
CA THR A 273 8.97 -18.93 -20.01
C THR A 273 8.99 -20.45 -19.83
N ARG A 274 10.10 -21.05 -20.26
CA ARG A 274 10.31 -22.52 -20.30
C ARG A 274 11.12 -23.06 -19.12
N GLU A 275 11.60 -22.19 -18.23
CA GLU A 275 12.46 -22.54 -17.09
C GLU A 275 11.68 -22.43 -15.77
N PRO A 276 12.07 -23.17 -14.71
CA PRO A 276 11.38 -23.11 -13.43
C PRO A 276 11.59 -21.73 -12.79
N ILE A 277 10.50 -20.96 -12.71
CA ILE A 277 10.47 -19.66 -12.05
C ILE A 277 10.12 -19.84 -10.58
N PHE A 278 10.80 -19.09 -9.71
CA PHE A 278 10.45 -18.95 -8.31
C PHE A 278 9.72 -17.63 -8.07
N LEU A 279 8.76 -17.64 -7.16
CA LEU A 279 8.13 -16.45 -6.64
C LEU A 279 8.81 -16.06 -5.34
N GLU A 280 9.04 -14.78 -5.13
CA GLU A 280 9.64 -14.26 -3.92
C GLU A 280 8.85 -13.06 -3.40
N LEU A 281 8.44 -13.11 -2.13
CA LEU A 281 7.72 -12.03 -1.43
C LEU A 281 8.56 -11.53 -0.27
N HIS A 282 8.83 -10.23 -0.24
CA HIS A 282 9.55 -9.58 0.85
C HIS A 282 8.62 -8.63 1.61
N ALA A 283 8.57 -8.82 2.91
CA ALA A 283 7.80 -8.00 3.82
C ALA A 283 8.70 -7.46 4.93
N VAL A 284 8.53 -6.19 5.24
CA VAL A 284 9.08 -5.57 6.45
C VAL A 284 7.90 -5.16 7.29
N ALA A 285 7.81 -5.60 8.54
CA ALA A 285 6.67 -5.30 9.41
C ALA A 285 7.10 -5.06 10.85
N ILE A 286 6.23 -4.43 11.63
CA ILE A 286 6.26 -4.53 13.10
C ILE A 286 5.27 -5.60 13.54
N LEU A 287 5.46 -6.14 14.74
CA LEU A 287 4.51 -7.07 15.35
C LEU A 287 3.69 -6.32 16.39
N CYS A 288 2.37 -6.42 16.32
CA CYS A 288 1.46 -5.73 17.22
C CYS A 288 0.64 -6.74 18.02
N LEU A 289 0.59 -6.57 19.34
CA LEU A 289 -0.29 -7.30 20.22
C LEU A 289 -1.76 -6.91 19.95
N PRO A 290 -2.74 -7.74 20.36
CA PRO A 290 -4.16 -7.37 20.32
C PRO A 290 -4.47 -6.06 21.06
N SER A 291 -3.65 -5.67 22.03
CA SER A 291 -3.73 -4.40 22.74
C SER A 291 -3.36 -3.17 21.90
N GLY A 292 -2.77 -3.37 20.71
CA GLY A 292 -2.18 -2.32 19.88
C GLY A 292 -0.72 -2.01 20.21
N GLU A 293 -0.17 -2.59 21.28
CA GLU A 293 1.22 -2.39 21.68
C GLU A 293 2.19 -3.15 20.75
N CYS A 294 3.30 -2.51 20.39
CA CYS A 294 4.33 -3.15 19.58
C CYS A 294 5.16 -4.16 20.40
N MET A 295 5.33 -5.35 19.82
CA MET A 295 6.19 -6.40 20.34
C MET A 295 7.60 -6.27 19.75
N SER A 296 8.59 -6.08 20.61
CA SER A 296 9.99 -6.01 20.19
C SER A 296 10.49 -7.39 19.72
N PRO A 297 11.02 -7.51 18.51
CA PRO A 297 11.47 -8.79 17.99
C PRO A 297 12.85 -9.19 18.51
N ASP A 298 13.02 -10.49 18.76
CA ASP A 298 14.29 -11.13 19.05
C ASP A 298 14.46 -12.42 18.23
N ALA A 299 15.61 -13.09 18.38
CA ALA A 299 15.90 -14.31 17.63
C ALA A 299 14.90 -15.46 17.92
N THR A 300 14.38 -15.54 19.15
CA THR A 300 13.41 -16.56 19.56
C THR A 300 12.05 -16.29 18.93
N LEU A 301 11.62 -15.03 18.94
CA LEU A 301 10.38 -14.59 18.32
C LEU A 301 10.44 -14.79 16.80
N CYS A 302 11.54 -14.43 16.16
CA CYS A 302 11.74 -14.67 14.72
C CYS A 302 11.67 -16.17 14.38
N ALA A 303 12.28 -17.05 15.19
CA ALA A 303 12.20 -18.49 14.97
C ALA A 303 10.76 -19.03 15.15
N THR A 304 10.04 -18.53 16.15
CA THR A 304 8.64 -18.90 16.40
C THR A 304 7.74 -18.41 15.26
N LEU A 305 7.91 -17.17 14.82
CA LEU A 305 7.17 -16.58 13.69
C LEU A 305 7.44 -17.35 12.40
N MET A 306 8.69 -17.69 12.12
CA MET A 306 9.06 -18.52 10.97
C MET A 306 8.36 -19.88 11.01
N SER A 307 8.34 -20.56 12.16
CA SER A 307 7.64 -21.84 12.33
C SER A 307 6.12 -21.70 12.17
N ALA A 308 5.54 -20.59 12.62
CA ALA A 308 4.12 -20.33 12.51
C ALA A 308 3.71 -20.08 11.05
N LEU A 309 4.50 -19.32 10.29
CA LEU A 309 4.30 -19.08 8.86
C LEU A 309 4.36 -20.39 8.04
N TYR A 310 5.31 -21.29 8.34
CA TYR A 310 5.31 -22.63 7.73
C TYR A 310 4.06 -23.44 8.09
N SER A 311 3.52 -23.26 9.30
CA SER A 311 2.34 -24.00 9.77
C SER A 311 1.02 -23.50 9.17
N SER A 312 1.04 -22.39 8.42
CA SER A 312 -0.12 -21.85 7.70
C SER A 312 -0.44 -22.63 6.40
N VAL A 313 0.43 -23.55 5.98
CA VAL A 313 0.27 -24.39 4.78
C VAL A 313 0.53 -25.86 5.11
N THR A 314 0.17 -26.78 4.22
CA THR A 314 0.38 -28.20 4.44
C THR A 314 1.84 -28.61 4.21
N GLU A 315 2.28 -29.73 4.80
CA GLU A 315 3.62 -30.27 4.54
C GLU A 315 3.82 -30.66 3.07
N GLU A 316 2.74 -31.09 2.41
CA GLU A 316 2.72 -31.38 0.99
C GLU A 316 2.99 -30.10 0.18
N ASP A 317 2.31 -29.00 0.48
CA ASP A 317 2.56 -27.70 -0.17
C ASP A 317 4.01 -27.26 0.02
N VAL A 318 4.56 -27.37 1.24
CA VAL A 318 5.95 -26.99 1.53
C VAL A 318 6.92 -27.78 0.66
N SER A 319 6.71 -29.10 0.54
CA SER A 319 7.59 -29.97 -0.24
C SER A 319 7.44 -29.79 -1.75
N ASN A 320 6.21 -29.77 -2.27
CA ASN A 320 5.90 -29.68 -3.70
C ASN A 320 6.26 -28.32 -4.27
N ARG A 321 6.00 -27.25 -3.51
CA ARG A 321 6.29 -25.87 -3.90
C ARG A 321 7.69 -25.42 -3.47
N GLN A 322 8.47 -26.27 -2.82
CA GLN A 322 9.80 -25.92 -2.27
C GLN A 322 9.74 -24.61 -1.46
N LEU A 323 8.70 -24.46 -0.63
CA LEU A 323 8.48 -23.23 0.11
C LEU A 323 9.60 -23.03 1.11
N THR A 324 10.17 -21.82 1.11
CA THR A 324 11.14 -21.36 2.09
C THR A 324 10.65 -20.09 2.74
N VAL A 325 10.78 -20.03 4.06
CA VAL A 325 10.41 -18.90 4.90
C VAL A 325 11.62 -18.49 5.71
N HIS A 326 11.97 -17.21 5.63
CA HIS A 326 13.04 -16.61 6.41
C HIS A 326 12.50 -15.41 7.18
N VAL A 327 12.79 -15.37 8.47
CA VAL A 327 12.41 -14.27 9.36
C VAL A 327 13.64 -13.84 10.13
N LYS A 328 13.91 -12.53 10.16
CA LYS A 328 15.02 -11.96 10.93
C LYS A 328 14.67 -10.57 11.45
N VAL A 329 15.33 -10.15 12.53
CA VAL A 329 15.27 -8.76 13.00
C VAL A 329 15.96 -7.85 11.99
N SER A 330 15.36 -6.70 11.67
CA SER A 330 15.99 -5.75 10.76
C SER A 330 17.27 -5.18 11.35
N ARG A 331 18.32 -5.11 10.53
CA ARG A 331 19.60 -4.50 10.92
C ARG A 331 19.54 -2.98 10.98
N LYS A 332 18.59 -2.36 10.26
CA LYS A 332 18.42 -0.91 10.21
C LYS A 332 17.67 -0.40 11.44
N ASN A 333 16.71 -1.18 11.96
CA ASN A 333 15.90 -0.82 13.11
C ASN A 333 15.41 -2.11 13.80
N ASN A 334 15.78 -2.30 15.06
CA ASN A 334 15.54 -3.54 15.81
C ASN A 334 14.08 -3.78 16.22
N VAL A 335 13.17 -2.85 15.91
CA VAL A 335 11.73 -3.00 16.14
C VAL A 335 11.05 -3.74 14.98
N TYR A 336 11.66 -3.72 13.78
CA TYR A 336 11.08 -4.34 12.59
C TYR A 336 11.57 -5.78 12.41
N VAL A 337 10.69 -6.62 11.89
CA VAL A 337 11.01 -7.92 11.32
C VAL A 337 11.06 -7.83 9.80
N GLU A 338 12.03 -8.52 9.21
CA GLU A 338 12.13 -8.75 7.77
C GLU A 338 11.74 -10.21 7.51
N VAL A 339 10.71 -10.40 6.68
CA VAL A 339 10.17 -11.69 6.26
C VAL A 339 10.39 -11.86 4.77
N THR A 340 10.99 -12.97 4.37
CA THR A 340 11.17 -13.37 2.98
C THR A 340 10.54 -14.73 2.78
N LEU A 341 9.59 -14.83 1.85
CA LEU A 341 9.00 -16.09 1.42
C LEU A 341 9.43 -16.36 -0.02
N ARG A 342 9.81 -17.60 -0.33
CA ARG A 342 10.12 -18.03 -1.70
C ARG A 342 9.55 -19.40 -1.98
N CYS A 343 8.92 -19.59 -3.14
CA CYS A 343 8.41 -20.89 -3.58
C CYS A 343 8.51 -21.04 -5.10
N LEU A 344 8.50 -22.28 -5.58
CA LEU A 344 8.36 -22.61 -7.00
C LEU A 344 6.98 -22.11 -7.51
N ALA A 345 6.97 -21.41 -8.63
CA ALA A 345 5.76 -20.97 -9.30
C ALA A 345 5.06 -22.15 -10.01
N VAL A 346 3.73 -22.16 -10.00
CA VAL A 346 2.93 -23.09 -10.82
C VAL A 346 1.89 -22.31 -11.63
N GLU A 347 1.21 -22.99 -12.55
CA GLU A 347 0.10 -22.41 -13.30
C GLU A 347 -0.95 -21.83 -12.34
N GLY A 348 -1.38 -20.60 -12.62
CA GLY A 348 -2.28 -19.83 -11.75
C GLY A 348 -1.59 -18.83 -10.81
N ASP A 349 -0.28 -18.93 -10.54
CA ASP A 349 0.43 -17.94 -9.71
C ASP A 349 0.87 -16.68 -10.49
N GLY A 350 0.03 -16.20 -11.40
CA GLY A 350 0.42 -15.21 -12.41
C GLY A 350 1.17 -15.82 -13.60
N LEU A 351 1.28 -17.15 -13.66
CA LEU A 351 1.68 -17.91 -14.84
C LEU A 351 0.44 -18.49 -15.52
N GLY A 352 0.18 -18.10 -16.77
CA GLY A 352 -1.03 -18.50 -17.48
C GLY A 352 -2.31 -17.87 -16.90
N PRO A 353 -3.49 -18.27 -17.38
CA PRO A 353 -4.77 -17.72 -16.91
C PRO A 353 -5.00 -18.12 -15.45
N PRO A 354 -5.35 -17.18 -14.56
CA PRO A 354 -5.56 -17.48 -13.15
C PRO A 354 -6.84 -18.31 -12.95
N GLU A 355 -6.74 -19.45 -12.27
CA GLU A 355 -7.91 -20.19 -11.78
C GLU A 355 -8.62 -19.43 -10.64
N GLN A 356 -7.82 -18.75 -9.79
CA GLN A 356 -8.29 -17.93 -8.67
C GLN A 356 -7.40 -16.68 -8.55
N SER A 357 -7.99 -15.50 -8.37
CA SER A 357 -7.24 -14.24 -8.19
C SER A 357 -6.97 -13.97 -6.70
N ASP A 358 -6.23 -14.87 -6.06
CA ASP A 358 -6.03 -14.88 -4.61
C ASP A 358 -4.56 -14.73 -4.18
N GLY A 359 -3.64 -14.64 -5.14
CA GLY A 359 -2.21 -14.40 -4.89
C GLY A 359 -1.43 -15.67 -4.52
N GLY A 360 -2.06 -16.83 -4.61
CA GLY A 360 -1.43 -18.13 -4.40
C GLY A 360 -0.95 -18.37 -2.98
N ILE A 361 0.02 -19.27 -2.85
CA ILE A 361 0.51 -19.76 -1.55
C ILE A 361 1.22 -18.67 -0.74
N LEU A 362 2.00 -17.79 -1.38
CA LEU A 362 2.72 -16.73 -0.68
C LEU A 362 1.77 -15.70 -0.06
N ALA A 363 0.72 -15.32 -0.79
CA ALA A 363 -0.33 -14.46 -0.27
C ALA A 363 -1.09 -15.13 0.88
N ASN A 364 -1.41 -16.42 0.78
CA ASN A 364 -2.08 -17.15 1.85
C ASN A 364 -1.26 -17.16 3.15
N VAL A 365 0.03 -17.49 3.07
CA VAL A 365 0.94 -17.50 4.24
C VAL A 365 1.02 -16.13 4.90
N MET A 366 1.19 -15.06 4.11
CA MET A 366 1.27 -13.69 4.65
C MET A 366 -0.05 -13.21 5.23
N ALA A 367 -1.18 -13.55 4.61
CA ALA A 367 -2.51 -13.16 5.08
C ALA A 367 -2.76 -13.65 6.51
N ALA A 368 -2.34 -14.86 6.87
CA ALA A 368 -2.44 -15.37 8.24
C ALA A 368 -1.70 -14.47 9.25
N GLY A 369 -0.54 -13.93 8.86
CA GLY A 369 0.22 -12.95 9.66
C GLY A 369 -0.49 -11.62 9.83
N PHE A 370 -1.08 -11.09 8.75
CA PHE A 370 -1.79 -9.81 8.79
C PHE A 370 -3.12 -9.88 9.56
N LYS A 371 -3.83 -11.00 9.45
CA LYS A 371 -5.09 -11.23 10.17
C LYS A 371 -4.87 -11.56 11.66
N GLY A 372 -3.64 -11.87 12.07
CA GLY A 372 -3.32 -12.26 13.44
C GLY A 372 -3.74 -13.70 13.78
N GLU A 373 -3.80 -14.55 12.76
CA GLU A 373 -4.36 -15.91 12.80
C GLU A 373 -3.28 -16.97 12.57
N LEU A 374 -2.03 -16.63 12.88
CA LEU A 374 -0.88 -17.52 12.71
C LEU A 374 -1.00 -18.75 13.63
N PRO A 375 -1.04 -19.97 13.06
CA PRO A 375 -1.09 -21.19 13.86
C PRO A 375 0.13 -21.31 14.76
N ARG A 376 -0.08 -21.72 16.02
CA ARG A 376 1.01 -21.95 17.01
C ARG A 376 1.84 -20.70 17.33
N PHE A 377 1.34 -19.52 16.97
CA PHE A 377 1.88 -18.25 17.41
C PHE A 377 1.02 -17.67 18.54
N GLN A 378 1.41 -16.52 19.08
CA GLN A 378 0.58 -15.81 20.04
C GLN A 378 -0.70 -15.31 19.36
N ALA A 379 -1.85 -15.69 19.91
CA ALA A 379 -3.16 -15.39 19.33
C ALA A 379 -3.41 -13.88 19.20
N GLY A 380 -3.90 -13.47 18.03
CA GLY A 380 -4.25 -12.09 17.71
C GLY A 380 -3.05 -11.15 17.52
N VAL A 381 -1.82 -11.67 17.49
CA VAL A 381 -0.66 -10.85 17.12
C VAL A 381 -0.63 -10.64 15.62
N THR A 382 -0.77 -9.39 15.19
CA THR A 382 -0.80 -9.00 13.79
C THR A 382 0.57 -8.51 13.32
N MET A 383 0.82 -8.67 12.02
CA MET A 383 1.94 -8.03 11.33
C MET A 383 1.46 -6.69 10.76
N GLU A 384 1.96 -5.55 11.23
CA GLU A 384 1.68 -4.26 10.58
C GLU A 384 2.78 -3.94 9.58
N ILE A 385 2.42 -4.01 8.29
CA ILE A 385 3.38 -3.89 7.21
C ILE A 385 3.96 -2.48 7.12
N SER A 386 5.27 -2.39 6.91
CA SER A 386 6.00 -1.18 6.55
C SER A 386 6.41 -1.20 5.10
N ARG A 387 6.75 -2.35 4.53
CA ARG A 387 7.11 -2.43 3.11
C ARG A 387 6.76 -3.81 2.60
N LEU A 388 6.15 -3.87 1.42
CA LEU A 388 5.77 -5.12 0.77
C LEU A 388 6.12 -5.08 -0.70
N ASP A 389 6.84 -6.08 -1.16
CA ASP A 389 7.20 -6.23 -2.56
C ASP A 389 7.19 -7.73 -2.92
N ALA A 390 6.94 -8.04 -4.20
CA ALA A 390 6.97 -9.39 -4.72
C ALA A 390 7.56 -9.42 -6.13
N TRP A 391 8.30 -10.49 -6.44
CA TRP A 391 9.02 -10.66 -7.69
C TRP A 391 9.00 -12.11 -8.17
N TYR A 392 9.17 -12.27 -9.48
CA TYR A 392 9.70 -13.49 -10.07
C TYR A 392 11.22 -13.54 -9.82
N SER A 393 11.76 -14.74 -9.69
CA SER A 393 13.18 -14.98 -9.43
C SER A 393 13.65 -16.26 -10.12
N ASP A 394 14.90 -16.27 -10.55
CA ASP A 394 15.55 -17.45 -11.11
C ASP A 394 15.92 -18.47 -10.01
N ALA A 395 16.52 -19.60 -10.39
CA ALA A 395 16.95 -20.63 -9.46
C ALA A 395 18.05 -20.13 -8.50
N GLU A 396 18.91 -19.22 -8.99
CA GLU A 396 20.02 -18.58 -8.29
C GLU A 396 19.58 -17.51 -7.27
N GLY A 397 18.32 -17.07 -7.32
CA GLY A 397 17.74 -16.04 -6.45
C GLY A 397 17.95 -14.61 -6.95
N SER A 398 18.23 -14.42 -8.25
CA SER A 398 18.22 -13.11 -8.89
C SER A 398 16.77 -12.68 -9.12
N LEU A 399 16.42 -11.48 -8.66
CA LEU A 399 15.08 -10.91 -8.85
C LEU A 399 14.90 -10.41 -10.29
N GLU A 400 13.79 -10.79 -10.91
CA GLU A 400 13.39 -10.43 -12.25
C GLU A 400 12.21 -9.44 -12.19
N ASP A 401 11.10 -9.77 -12.84
CA ASP A 401 9.95 -8.89 -12.97
C ASP A 401 9.07 -8.86 -11.70
N PRO A 402 8.35 -7.75 -11.43
CA PRO A 402 7.46 -7.69 -10.28
C PRO A 402 6.28 -8.68 -10.38
N ALA A 403 6.11 -9.52 -9.36
CA ALA A 403 4.99 -10.47 -9.26
C ALA A 403 3.77 -9.80 -8.59
N THR A 404 3.20 -8.79 -9.25
CA THR A 404 2.13 -7.96 -8.67
C THR A 404 0.85 -8.72 -8.34
N TYR A 405 0.59 -9.84 -9.04
CA TYR A 405 -0.49 -10.78 -8.76
C TYR A 405 -0.52 -11.21 -7.28
N ILE A 406 0.64 -11.50 -6.69
CA ILE A 406 0.75 -11.97 -5.30
C ILE A 406 0.25 -10.89 -4.34
N VAL A 407 0.69 -9.65 -4.53
CA VAL A 407 0.32 -8.54 -3.64
C VAL A 407 -1.15 -8.14 -3.83
N ARG A 408 -1.66 -8.13 -5.07
CA ARG A 408 -3.09 -7.88 -5.34
C ARG A 408 -3.97 -8.95 -4.70
N GLY A 409 -3.62 -10.22 -4.85
CA GLY A 409 -4.32 -11.34 -4.23
C GLY A 409 -4.26 -11.32 -2.71
N LEU A 410 -3.12 -10.96 -2.13
CA LEU A 410 -2.96 -10.73 -0.70
C LEU A 410 -3.90 -9.62 -0.18
N CYS A 411 -3.96 -8.48 -0.88
CA CYS A 411 -4.91 -7.43 -0.58
C CYS A 411 -6.35 -7.93 -0.68
N ARG A 412 -6.71 -8.73 -1.70
CA ARG A 412 -8.05 -9.35 -1.81
C ARG A 412 -8.35 -10.26 -0.61
N ARG A 413 -7.42 -11.14 -0.22
CA ARG A 413 -7.55 -12.04 0.95
C ARG A 413 -7.74 -11.29 2.27
N CYS A 414 -7.20 -10.08 2.38
CA CYS A 414 -7.26 -9.29 3.61
C CYS A 414 -8.45 -8.33 3.61
N CYS A 415 -8.62 -7.55 2.55
CA CYS A 415 -9.56 -6.44 2.46
C CYS A 415 -11.00 -6.87 2.17
N LEU A 416 -11.23 -7.86 1.30
CA LEU A 416 -12.60 -8.25 0.92
C LEU A 416 -13.35 -8.96 2.05
N PRO A 417 -12.76 -9.97 2.75
CA PRO A 417 -13.42 -10.55 3.92
C PRO A 417 -13.69 -9.53 5.01
N GLU A 418 -12.73 -8.64 5.28
CA GLU A 418 -12.89 -7.59 6.29
C GLU A 418 -13.99 -6.59 5.91
N LEU A 419 -14.10 -6.20 4.63
CA LEU A 419 -15.20 -5.36 4.15
C LEU A 419 -16.56 -6.05 4.35
N ILE A 420 -16.66 -7.35 4.06
CA ILE A 420 -17.89 -8.12 4.28
C ILE A 420 -18.23 -8.20 5.77
N LEU A 421 -17.26 -8.48 6.64
CA LEU A 421 -17.48 -8.54 8.08
C LEU A 421 -17.94 -7.20 8.65
N ARG A 422 -17.42 -6.08 8.12
CA ARG A 422 -17.90 -4.74 8.44
C ARG A 422 -19.34 -4.52 7.99
N CYS A 423 -19.72 -4.98 6.79
CA CYS A 423 -21.13 -4.96 6.36
C CYS A 423 -22.03 -5.79 7.29
N MET A 424 -21.58 -6.97 7.70
CA MET A 424 -22.32 -7.82 8.64
C MET A 424 -22.51 -7.11 9.99
N GLN A 425 -21.45 -6.50 10.53
CA GLN A 425 -21.52 -5.71 11.76
C GLN A 425 -22.51 -4.55 11.66
N VAL A 426 -22.49 -3.79 10.56
CA VAL A 426 -23.43 -2.69 10.32
C VAL A 426 -24.86 -3.20 10.19
N SER A 427 -25.05 -4.36 9.56
CA SER A 427 -26.36 -5.01 9.42
C SER A 427 -26.95 -5.38 10.78
N VAL A 428 -26.14 -5.94 11.69
CA VAL A 428 -26.56 -6.25 13.07
C VAL A 428 -27.01 -4.99 13.81
N SER A 429 -26.23 -3.90 13.75
CA SER A 429 -26.61 -2.61 14.38
C SER A 429 -27.94 -2.06 13.85
N LEU A 430 -28.20 -2.14 12.53
CA LEU A 430 -29.48 -1.75 11.96
C LEU A 430 -30.65 -2.59 12.51
N VAL A 431 -30.47 -3.90 12.60
CA VAL A 431 -31.50 -4.81 13.14
C VAL A 431 -31.80 -4.49 14.61
N GLU A 432 -30.77 -4.21 15.42
CA GLU A 432 -30.92 -3.78 16.82
C GLU A 432 -31.70 -2.46 16.95
N LEU A 433 -31.58 -1.57 15.96
CA LEU A 433 -32.35 -0.33 15.85
C LEU A 433 -33.75 -0.52 15.25
N GLY A 434 -34.15 -1.75 14.91
CA GLY A 434 -35.46 -2.10 14.37
C GLY A 434 -35.60 -1.87 12.86
N GLU A 435 -34.50 -1.64 12.15
CA GLU A 435 -34.45 -1.52 10.70
C GLU A 435 -34.02 -2.86 10.10
N ILE A 436 -34.75 -3.36 9.11
CA ILE A 436 -34.34 -4.56 8.37
C ILE A 436 -33.45 -4.09 7.21
N PRO A 437 -32.16 -4.49 7.16
CA PRO A 437 -31.31 -4.15 6.03
C PRO A 437 -31.90 -4.77 4.76
N ASP A 438 -32.14 -3.94 3.75
CA ASP A 438 -32.42 -4.44 2.41
C ASP A 438 -31.21 -5.26 1.97
N LYS A 439 -31.43 -6.47 1.44
CA LYS A 439 -30.40 -7.32 0.79
C LYS A 439 -29.40 -8.02 1.71
N HIS A 440 -29.74 -8.28 2.97
CA HIS A 440 -28.89 -9.10 3.86
C HIS A 440 -28.50 -10.46 3.24
N ASP A 441 -29.45 -11.14 2.58
CA ASP A 441 -29.22 -12.41 1.90
C ASP A 441 -28.16 -12.32 0.78
N GLU A 442 -27.97 -11.15 0.16
CA GLU A 442 -26.98 -10.97 -0.91
C GLU A 442 -25.54 -11.17 -0.40
N LEU A 443 -25.23 -10.88 0.88
CA LEU A 443 -23.90 -11.12 1.44
C LEU A 443 -23.63 -12.61 1.67
N VAL A 444 -24.63 -13.34 2.16
CA VAL A 444 -24.54 -14.80 2.37
C VAL A 444 -24.43 -15.51 1.03
N GLU A 445 -25.25 -15.12 0.04
CA GLU A 445 -25.15 -15.61 -1.33
C GLU A 445 -23.79 -15.30 -1.97
N LEU A 446 -23.25 -14.09 -1.74
CA LEU A 446 -21.95 -13.68 -2.27
C LEU A 446 -20.82 -14.57 -1.72
N VAL A 447 -20.81 -14.84 -0.41
CA VAL A 447 -19.78 -15.67 0.22
C VAL A 447 -19.97 -17.15 -0.11
N GLY A 448 -21.21 -17.64 -0.15
CA GLY A 448 -21.54 -19.04 -0.40
C GLY A 448 -21.49 -19.45 -1.88
N SER A 449 -21.51 -18.50 -2.82
CA SER A 449 -21.48 -18.79 -4.24
C SER A 449 -20.09 -19.27 -4.69
N PRO A 450 -19.97 -20.46 -5.31
CA PRO A 450 -18.70 -20.93 -5.86
C PRO A 450 -18.21 -20.06 -7.04
N GLU A 451 -19.12 -19.35 -7.72
CA GLU A 451 -18.78 -18.52 -8.88
C GLU A 451 -18.01 -17.25 -8.51
N THR A 452 -18.21 -16.75 -7.28
CA THR A 452 -17.59 -15.51 -6.83
C THR A 452 -16.19 -15.75 -6.27
N GLY A 453 -15.91 -16.97 -5.77
CA GLY A 453 -14.64 -17.36 -5.17
C GLY A 453 -14.35 -16.71 -3.81
N PHE A 454 -15.29 -15.95 -3.23
CA PHE A 454 -15.06 -15.20 -1.98
C PHE A 454 -14.79 -16.11 -0.80
N PHE A 455 -15.43 -17.28 -0.73
CA PHE A 455 -15.22 -18.26 0.33
C PHE A 455 -13.74 -18.59 0.56
N HIS A 456 -12.96 -18.70 -0.53
CA HIS A 456 -11.53 -19.04 -0.47
C HIS A 456 -10.63 -17.91 0.07
N LEU A 457 -11.15 -16.67 0.16
CA LEU A 457 -10.43 -15.52 0.70
C LEU A 457 -10.52 -15.45 2.23
N PHE A 458 -11.57 -16.02 2.82
CA PHE A 458 -11.78 -16.01 4.26
C PHE A 458 -10.84 -16.99 4.95
N SER A 459 -10.41 -16.62 6.15
CA SER A 459 -9.84 -17.58 7.09
C SER A 459 -10.94 -18.34 7.82
N GLN A 460 -10.56 -19.42 8.50
CA GLN A 460 -11.50 -20.17 9.35
C GLN A 460 -12.09 -19.29 10.47
N GLN A 461 -11.29 -18.41 11.08
CA GLN A 461 -11.75 -17.54 12.15
C GLN A 461 -12.69 -16.44 11.63
N GLN A 462 -12.39 -15.86 10.46
CA GLN A 462 -13.29 -14.92 9.80
C GLN A 462 -14.61 -15.57 9.38
N LEU A 463 -14.60 -16.83 8.93
CA LEU A 463 -15.84 -17.58 8.64
C LEU A 463 -16.67 -17.81 9.92
N GLN A 464 -16.01 -18.11 11.05
CA GLN A 464 -16.71 -18.23 12.33
C GLN A 464 -17.33 -16.91 12.76
N GLU A 465 -16.60 -15.80 12.62
CA GLU A 465 -17.14 -14.46 12.89
C GLU A 465 -18.32 -14.13 11.97
N PHE A 466 -18.20 -14.43 10.68
CA PHE A 466 -19.27 -14.24 9.70
C PHE A 466 -20.55 -14.98 10.11
N LEU A 467 -20.43 -16.26 10.51
CA LEU A 467 -21.54 -17.09 10.99
C LEU A 467 -22.09 -16.68 12.36
N LEU A 468 -21.38 -15.82 13.12
CA LEU A 468 -21.90 -15.27 14.37
C LEU A 468 -22.71 -13.99 14.14
N PHE A 469 -22.48 -13.29 13.03
CA PHE A 469 -23.26 -12.12 12.65
C PHE A 469 -24.53 -12.46 11.87
N GLU A 470 -24.51 -13.56 11.10
CA GLU A 470 -25.72 -14.22 10.58
C GLU A 470 -26.53 -14.83 11.74
#